data_AF-A0A0D3V8G3-F1
#
_entry.id   AF-A0A0D3V8G3-F1
#
_cell.length_a   1.000
_cell.length_b   1.000
_cell.length_c   1.000
_cell.angle_alpha   90.00
_cell.angle_beta   90.00
_cell.angle_gamma   90.00
#
_symmetry.space_group_name_H-M   'P 1'
#
loop_
_entity.id
_entity.type
_entity.pdbx_description
1 polymer ?
#
loop_
_entity_poly.entity_id
_entity_poly.type
_entity_poly.pdbx_seq_one_letter_code
_entity_poly.pdbx_strand_id
1 'polypeptide(L)' 'MLMLENTDLRIRSKAISEGVNRASNRAMLRAVGFKDEDFRKPMIGVASTWSEVAPCNPHAICM' A
#
# COMPACT_ATOMS: atom_id res chain seq x y z
N MET A 1 26.34 -20.09 -4.41
CA MET A 1 25.00 -19.86 -4.97
C MET A 1 24.03 -19.78 -3.81
N LEU A 2 23.94 -18.61 -3.16
CA LEU A 2 22.98 -18.41 -2.08
C LEU A 2 21.58 -18.44 -2.72
N MET A 3 20.77 -19.38 -2.24
CA MET A 3 19.34 -19.42 -2.50
C MET A 3 18.80 -18.02 -2.18
N LEU A 4 18.31 -17.29 -3.18
CA LEU A 4 17.43 -16.15 -2.94
C LEU A 4 16.20 -16.72 -2.25
N GLU A 5 16.21 -16.71 -0.92
CA GLU A 5 15.08 -17.12 -0.12
C GLU A 5 13.90 -16.21 -0.49
N ASN A 6 12.88 -16.81 -1.10
CA ASN A 6 11.72 -16.13 -1.65
C ASN A 6 10.85 -15.62 -0.50
N THR A 7 11.32 -14.55 0.15
CA THR A 7 10.66 -13.94 1.30
C THR A 7 9.38 -13.25 0.82
N ASP A 8 8.23 -13.64 1.36
CA ASP A 8 6.97 -12.97 1.02
C ASP A 8 7.00 -11.52 1.50
N LEU A 9 7.03 -10.60 0.54
CA LEU A 9 7.15 -9.15 0.79
C LEU A 9 5.88 -8.53 1.40
N ARG A 10 4.78 -9.29 1.49
CA ARG A 10 3.49 -8.82 2.05
C ARG A 10 3.39 -8.99 3.56
N ILE A 11 4.47 -8.70 4.28
CA ILE A 11 4.61 -8.95 5.73
C ILE A 11 3.48 -8.27 6.53
N ARG A 12 3.07 -7.06 6.11
CA ARG A 12 2.01 -6.27 6.79
C ARG A 12 0.72 -6.17 5.99
N SER A 13 0.76 -6.17 4.67
CA SER A 13 -0.43 -6.01 3.83
C SER A 13 -1.39 -7.20 3.92
N LYS A 14 -0.90 -8.43 4.19
CA LYS A 14 -1.75 -9.60 4.42
C LYS A 14 -2.73 -9.44 5.58
N ALA A 15 -2.31 -8.77 6.65
CA ALA A 15 -3.13 -8.61 7.85
C ALA A 15 -4.42 -7.82 7.59
N ILE A 16 -4.42 -6.96 6.56
CA ILE A 16 -5.56 -6.12 6.19
C ILE A 16 -6.33 -6.63 4.96
N SER A 17 -5.73 -7.47 4.12
CA SER A 17 -6.34 -7.98 2.88
C SER A 17 -6.86 -9.42 3.00
N GLU A 18 -6.21 -10.29 3.76
CA GLU A 18 -6.53 -11.72 3.83
C GLU A 18 -7.48 -12.06 5.00
N GLY A 19 -8.32 -13.08 4.82
CA GLY A 19 -9.28 -13.55 5.83
C GLY A 19 -10.71 -13.05 5.64
N VAL A 20 -11.69 -13.83 6.13
CA VAL A 20 -13.13 -13.53 6.01
C VAL A 20 -13.48 -12.23 6.75
N ASN A 21 -12.90 -12.02 7.93
CA ASN A 21 -13.10 -10.82 8.76
C ASN A 21 -12.57 -9.53 8.12
N ARG A 22 -11.80 -9.61 7.02
CA ARG A 22 -11.27 -8.45 6.28
C ARG A 22 -12.07 -8.09 5.02
N ALA A 23 -13.30 -8.60 4.89
CA ALA A 23 -14.17 -8.31 3.75
C ALA A 23 -14.44 -6.80 3.56
N SER A 24 -14.71 -6.06 4.65
CA SER A 24 -14.92 -4.61 4.59
C SER A 24 -13.68 -3.85 4.08
N ASN A 25 -12.49 -4.21 4.57
CA ASN A 25 -11.23 -3.62 4.11
C ASN A 25 -11.02 -3.84 2.60
N ARG A 26 -11.28 -5.06 2.10
CA ARG A 26 -11.20 -5.34 0.66
C ARG A 26 -12.23 -4.55 -0.14
N ALA A 27 -13.43 -4.33 0.39
CA ALA A 27 -14.44 -3.51 -0.27
C ALA A 27 -13.98 -2.06 -0.45
N MET A 28 -13.38 -1.46 0.60
CA MET A 28 -12.79 -0.12 0.51
C MET A 28 -11.62 -0.06 -0.49
N LEU A 29 -10.73 -1.06 -0.46
CA LEU A 29 -9.61 -1.11 -1.40
C LEU A 29 -10.07 -1.27 -2.86
N ARG A 30 -11.13 -2.04 -3.10
CA ARG A 30 -11.74 -2.13 -4.44
C ARG A 30 -12.36 -0.81 -4.89
N ALA A 31 -12.95 -0.05 -3.97
CA ALA A 31 -13.54 1.25 -4.29
C ALA A 31 -12.50 2.27 -4.78
N VAL A 32 -11.25 2.18 -4.31
CA VAL A 32 -10.12 3.01 -4.79
C VAL A 32 -9.37 2.40 -5.99
N GLY A 33 -9.87 1.29 -6.55
CA GLY A 33 -9.38 0.71 -7.80
C GLY A 33 -8.55 -0.58 -7.67
N PHE A 34 -8.40 -1.16 -6.47
CA PHE A 34 -7.66 -2.43 -6.34
C PHE A 34 -8.42 -3.59 -6.99
N LYS A 35 -7.68 -4.45 -7.70
CA LYS A 35 -8.18 -5.71 -8.25
C LYS A 35 -7.72 -6.90 -7.42
N ASP A 36 -8.27 -8.07 -7.70
CA ASP A 36 -7.92 -9.30 -7.00
C ASP A 36 -6.45 -9.71 -7.16
N GLU A 37 -5.82 -9.30 -8.25
CA GLU A 37 -4.38 -9.50 -8.49
C GLU A 37 -3.50 -8.58 -7.63
N ASP A 38 -4.00 -7.41 -7.22
CA ASP A 38 -3.22 -6.43 -6.47
C ASP A 38 -3.08 -6.81 -4.99
N PHE A 39 -4.01 -7.61 -4.44
CA PHE A 39 -3.86 -8.17 -3.09
C PHE A 39 -2.71 -9.18 -2.97
N ARG A 40 -2.20 -9.69 -4.10
CA ARG A 40 -1.02 -10.56 -4.17
C ARG A 40 0.30 -9.78 -4.24
N LYS A 41 0.23 -8.44 -4.36
CA LYS A 41 1.41 -7.56 -4.38
C LYS A 41 1.63 -6.91 -3.00
N PRO A 42 2.87 -6.51 -2.65
CA PRO A 42 3.11 -5.68 -1.48
C PRO A 42 2.46 -4.31 -1.65
N MET A 43 1.76 -3.84 -0.62
CA MET A 43 1.16 -2.49 -0.62
C MET A 43 2.19 -1.50 -0.10
N ILE A 44 2.54 -0.51 -0.93
CA ILE A 44 3.52 0.53 -0.60
C ILE A 44 2.78 1.85 -0.41
N GLY A 45 2.80 2.37 0.81
CA GLY A 45 2.26 3.70 1.11
C GLY A 45 3.29 4.77 0.76
N VAL A 46 2.93 5.71 -0.11
CA VAL A 46 3.75 6.89 -0.41
C VAL A 46 3.25 8.03 0.45
N ALA A 47 4.01 8.40 1.47
CA ALA A 47 3.72 9.55 2.31
C ALA A 47 4.38 10.79 1.70
N SER A 48 3.57 11.73 1.22
CA SER A 48 4.06 13.06 0.82
C SER A 48 3.78 14.07 1.92
N THR A 49 4.75 14.96 2.17
CA THR A 49 4.67 16.04 3.17
C THR A 49 4.25 17.38 2.58
N TRP A 50 3.74 17.39 1.35
CA TRP A 50 3.28 18.62 0.70
C TRP A 50 2.19 19.32 1.52
N SER A 51 2.37 20.62 1.71
CA SER A 51 1.45 21.48 2.44
C SER A 51 1.66 22.93 2.02
N GLU A 52 0.56 23.66 1.85
CA GLU A 52 0.56 25.11 1.60
C GLU A 52 0.68 25.94 2.88
N VAL A 53 0.49 25.30 4.06
CA VAL A 53 0.46 25.98 5.36
C VAL A 53 1.86 26.35 5.86
N ALA A 54 2.87 25.56 5.49
CA ALA A 54 4.25 25.77 5.91
C ALA A 54 5.17 25.89 4.69
N PRO A 55 6.07 26.88 4.64
CA PRO A 55 6.89 27.16 3.46
C PRO A 55 7.96 26.08 3.18
N CYS A 56 8.13 25.10 4.06
CA CYS A 56 9.17 24.08 3.95
C CYS A 56 8.89 23.02 2.88
N ASN A 57 7.62 22.70 2.60
CA ASN A 57 7.27 21.56 1.75
C ASN A 57 6.36 21.85 0.53
N PRO A 58 6.26 23.08 -0.02
CA PRO A 58 5.32 23.34 -1.12
C PRO A 58 5.69 22.63 -2.44
N HIS A 59 6.91 22.09 -2.57
CA HIS A 59 7.37 21.40 -3.79
C HIS A 59 7.31 19.86 -3.70
N ALA A 60 6.90 19.28 -2.57
CA ALA A 60 6.91 17.83 -2.38
C ALA A 60 5.87 17.08 -3.23
N ILE A 61 4.92 17.80 -3.85
CA ILE A 61 4.05 17.33 -4.94
C ILE A 61 4.13 18.39 -6.03
N CYS A 62 5.22 18.36 -6.80
CA CYS A 62 5.21 18.96 -8.14
C CYS A 62 5.03 17.79 -9.10
N MET A 63 3.84 17.68 -9.69
CA MET A 63 3.62 16.83 -10.86
C MET A 63 4.37 17.40 -12.07
#